data_AF-A0A0A3AKJ3-F1
#
_entry.id   AF-A0A0A3AKJ3-F1
#
_cell.length_a   1.000
_cell.length_b   1.000
_cell.length_c   1.000
_cell.angle_alpha   90.00
_cell.angle_beta   90.00
_cell.angle_gamma   90.00
#
_symmetry.space_group_name_H-M   'P 1'
#
loop_
_entity.id
_entity.type
_entity.pdbx_description
1 polymer ?
#
loop_
_entity_poly.entity_id
_entity_poly.type
_entity_poly.pdbx_seq_one_letter_code
_entity_poly.pdbx_strand_id
1 'polypeptide(L)'
;MLAMRFIKTGFVLLALVLFSAFPRQAQAGNFEISEGQINQYLTKKLGFNDQFNLPGILNIRYQVDQMQAKVGKNSSNKIELDGIVSAGFSYNGAEFDSRINLVLDVEPEYDAEQGAVYLKNLRMLRWSSEPQQYADQLQLIMPMLNGTVQSLLNRFPVYTLNSADPTQHLMKNMVKKLTVREGKIVLETAPDIL
;
A
#
# COMPACT_ATOMS: atom_id res chain seq x y z
N MET A 1 -49.45 -52.37 -25.21
CA MET A 1 -48.30 -51.63 -24.66
C MET A 1 -47.65 -50.86 -25.79
N LEU A 2 -47.96 -49.58 -25.98
CA LEU A 2 -47.14 -48.61 -26.72
C LEU A 2 -47.67 -47.21 -26.36
N ALA A 3 -46.89 -46.48 -25.56
CA ALA A 3 -47.21 -45.14 -25.08
C ALA A 3 -46.89 -44.10 -26.18
N MET A 4 -47.87 -43.27 -26.52
CA MET A 4 -47.70 -42.18 -27.48
C MET A 4 -47.10 -40.97 -26.74
N ARG A 5 -45.83 -40.65 -27.05
CA ARG A 5 -45.05 -39.58 -26.43
C ARG A 5 -45.49 -38.21 -26.96
N PHE A 6 -45.71 -37.28 -26.03
CA PHE A 6 -46.01 -35.88 -26.25
C PHE A 6 -44.90 -35.17 -27.04
N ILE A 7 -45.30 -34.49 -28.12
CA ILE A 7 -44.46 -33.56 -28.88
C ILE A 7 -44.33 -32.28 -28.05
N LYS A 8 -43.13 -32.02 -27.51
CA LYS A 8 -42.81 -30.74 -26.86
C LYS A 8 -42.46 -29.72 -27.95
N THR A 9 -43.24 -28.66 -27.99
CA THR A 9 -43.06 -27.45 -28.81
C THR A 9 -41.69 -26.83 -28.57
N GLY A 10 -40.92 -26.64 -29.64
CA GLY A 10 -39.67 -25.91 -29.64
C GLY A 10 -39.92 -24.42 -29.87
N PHE A 11 -39.33 -23.59 -29.02
CA PHE A 11 -39.11 -22.17 -29.29
C PHE A 11 -37.75 -21.81 -28.68
N VAL A 12 -36.73 -21.72 -29.53
CA VAL A 12 -35.40 -21.23 -29.16
C VAL A 12 -35.30 -19.81 -29.68
N LEU A 13 -35.38 -18.83 -28.78
CA LEU A 13 -35.07 -17.43 -29.07
C LEU A 13 -33.56 -17.24 -28.89
N LEU A 14 -32.86 -17.06 -30.02
CA LEU A 14 -31.45 -16.71 -30.08
C LEU A 14 -31.30 -15.19 -29.91
N ALA A 15 -30.94 -14.74 -28.71
CA ALA A 15 -30.59 -13.34 -28.45
C ALA A 15 -29.10 -13.12 -28.77
N LEU A 16 -28.83 -12.43 -29.88
CA LEU A 16 -27.50 -12.03 -30.32
C LEU A 16 -27.04 -10.82 -29.49
N VAL A 17 -26.28 -11.06 -28.41
CA VAL A 17 -25.62 -9.99 -27.64
C VAL A 17 -24.36 -9.56 -28.40
N LEU A 18 -24.46 -8.45 -29.12
CA LEU A 18 -23.30 -7.76 -29.69
C LEU A 18 -22.46 -7.16 -28.55
N PHE A 19 -21.46 -7.91 -28.11
CA PHE A 19 -20.44 -7.40 -27.21
C PHE A 19 -19.52 -6.48 -28.03
N SER A 20 -19.78 -5.17 -27.99
CA SER A 20 -18.86 -4.18 -28.54
C SER A 20 -17.57 -4.20 -27.72
N ALA A 21 -16.56 -4.90 -28.22
CA ALA A 21 -15.20 -4.76 -27.74
C ALA A 21 -14.72 -3.35 -28.09
N PHE A 22 -14.79 -2.42 -27.13
CA PHE A 22 -14.07 -1.16 -27.24
C PHE A 22 -12.57 -1.50 -27.38
N PRO A 23 -11.89 -1.12 -28.48
CA PRO A 23 -10.44 -1.24 -28.51
C PRO A 23 -9.88 -0.31 -27.43
N ARG A 24 -9.27 -0.89 -26.39
CA ARG A 24 -8.40 -0.14 -25.48
C ARG A 24 -7.22 0.32 -26.32
N GLN A 25 -7.25 1.55 -26.83
CA GLN A 25 -6.07 2.20 -27.37
C GLN A 25 -5.03 2.20 -26.24
N ALA A 26 -3.95 1.42 -26.43
CA ALA A 26 -2.75 1.55 -25.64
C ALA A 26 -2.12 2.90 -26.01
N GLN A 27 -2.62 3.97 -25.41
CA GLN A 27 -1.99 5.26 -25.50
C GLN A 27 -0.69 5.14 -24.70
N ALA A 28 0.46 5.36 -25.35
CA ALA A 28 1.72 5.61 -24.66
C ALA A 28 1.44 6.73 -23.64
N GLY A 29 1.25 6.32 -22.40
CA GLY A 29 0.36 7.03 -21.50
C GLY A 29 0.79 6.72 -20.09
N ASN A 30 0.86 7.77 -19.29
CA ASN A 30 1.30 7.69 -17.92
C ASN A 30 0.61 6.54 -17.19
N PHE A 31 1.36 5.80 -16.38
CA PHE A 31 0.78 4.77 -15.54
C PHE A 31 0.41 5.34 -14.18
N GLU A 32 -0.83 5.09 -13.75
CA GLU A 32 -1.36 5.65 -12.52
C GLU A 32 -1.51 4.57 -11.46
N ILE A 33 -0.98 4.83 -10.27
CA ILE A 33 -1.14 4.02 -9.08
C ILE A 33 -2.06 4.81 -8.14
N SER A 34 -3.28 4.34 -7.96
CA SER A 34 -4.29 4.98 -7.11
C SER A 34 -3.98 4.82 -5.62
N GLU A 35 -4.48 5.76 -4.81
CA GLU A 35 -4.49 5.69 -3.33
C GLU A 35 -5.13 4.38 -2.85
N GLY A 36 -6.19 3.91 -3.52
CA GLY A 36 -6.82 2.62 -3.22
C GLY A 36 -5.89 1.42 -3.43
N GLN A 37 -5.07 1.41 -4.49
CA GLN A 37 -4.09 0.34 -4.72
C GLN A 37 -2.97 0.36 -3.69
N ILE A 38 -2.50 1.56 -3.32
CA ILE A 38 -1.51 1.74 -2.24
C ILE A 38 -2.10 1.21 -0.92
N ASN A 39 -3.32 1.62 -0.57
CA ASN A 39 -4.01 1.16 0.64
C ASN A 39 -4.25 -0.35 0.66
N GLN A 40 -4.63 -0.94 -0.48
CA GLN A 40 -4.77 -2.38 -0.59
C GLN A 40 -3.45 -3.10 -0.32
N TYR A 41 -2.32 -2.55 -0.78
CA TYR A 41 -1.01 -3.07 -0.47
C TYR A 41 -0.70 -2.95 1.02
N LEU A 42 -0.85 -1.75 1.58
CA LEU A 42 -0.58 -1.47 2.99
C LEU A 42 -1.35 -2.45 3.89
N THR A 43 -2.64 -2.65 3.64
CA THR A 43 -3.45 -3.62 4.40
C THR A 43 -2.99 -5.07 4.23
N LYS A 44 -2.63 -5.50 3.02
CA LYS A 44 -2.26 -6.90 2.75
C LYS A 44 -0.87 -7.27 3.25
N LYS A 45 0.07 -6.32 3.22
CA LYS A 45 1.50 -6.57 3.41
C LYS A 45 2.05 -5.98 4.69
N LEU A 46 1.41 -4.96 5.26
CA LEU A 46 1.85 -4.36 6.53
C LEU A 46 1.15 -4.93 7.77
N GLY A 47 0.39 -6.03 7.67
CA GLY A 47 -0.13 -6.79 8.81
C GLY A 47 0.99 -7.49 9.59
N PHE A 48 1.88 -6.71 10.19
CA PHE A 48 3.07 -7.16 10.89
C PHE A 48 2.80 -7.30 12.37
N ASN A 49 3.17 -8.46 12.90
CA ASN A 49 3.38 -8.71 14.30
C ASN A 49 4.87 -9.04 14.47
N ASP A 50 5.58 -8.21 15.20
CA ASP A 50 6.99 -8.43 15.52
C ASP A 50 7.25 -8.03 16.97
N GLN A 51 8.41 -8.39 17.48
CA GLN A 51 8.84 -8.03 18.81
C GLN A 51 10.25 -7.46 18.80
N PHE A 52 10.42 -6.42 19.58
CA PHE A 52 11.72 -5.87 19.91
C PHE A 52 12.07 -6.24 21.35
N ASN A 53 13.29 -6.72 21.56
CA ASN A 53 13.72 -7.18 22.88
C ASN A 53 15.14 -6.70 23.19
N LEU A 54 15.26 -5.92 24.26
CA LEU A 54 16.50 -5.62 24.96
C LEU A 54 16.47 -6.38 26.29
N PRO A 55 17.21 -7.50 26.41
CA PRO A 55 17.15 -8.38 27.56
C PRO A 55 17.33 -7.63 28.88
N GLY A 56 16.39 -7.84 29.82
CA GLY A 56 16.43 -7.25 31.16
C GLY A 56 16.09 -5.77 31.24
N ILE A 57 15.82 -5.11 30.10
CA ILE A 57 15.54 -3.68 30.03
C ILE A 57 14.14 -3.46 29.48
N LEU A 58 13.88 -3.86 28.23
CA LEU A 58 12.68 -3.48 27.50
C LEU A 58 12.27 -4.57 26.51
N ASN A 59 11.01 -4.99 26.56
CA ASN A 59 10.38 -5.78 25.51
C ASN A 59 9.17 -5.01 24.95
N ILE A 60 9.07 -4.96 23.63
CA ILE A 60 7.95 -4.35 22.91
C ILE A 60 7.40 -5.39 21.95
N ARG A 61 6.16 -5.80 22.14
CA ARG A 61 5.39 -6.53 21.12
C ARG A 61 4.49 -5.54 20.42
N TYR A 62 4.42 -5.56 19.10
CA TYR A 62 3.56 -4.61 18.39
C TYR A 62 2.83 -5.27 17.22
N GLN A 63 1.67 -4.71 16.90
CA GLN A 63 0.84 -5.08 15.77
C GLN A 63 0.37 -3.82 15.06
N VAL A 64 0.61 -3.74 13.74
CA VAL A 64 0.03 -2.68 12.91
C VAL A 64 -1.42 -3.06 12.59
N ASP A 65 -2.36 -2.39 13.26
CA ASP A 65 -3.79 -2.65 13.08
C ASP A 65 -4.33 -2.01 11.80
N GLN A 66 -3.80 -0.83 11.46
CA GLN A 66 -4.23 -0.08 10.30
C GLN A 66 -3.08 0.78 9.76
N MET A 67 -2.99 0.88 8.45
CA MET A 67 -2.14 1.85 7.75
C MET A 67 -2.87 2.35 6.51
N GLN A 68 -3.12 3.65 6.42
CA GLN A 68 -3.82 4.29 5.30
C GLN A 68 -3.02 5.45 4.74
N ALA A 69 -2.84 5.47 3.43
CA ALA A 69 -2.26 6.56 2.67
C ALA A 69 -3.31 7.60 2.27
N LYS A 70 -2.89 8.87 2.36
CA LYS A 70 -3.50 10.06 1.76
C LYS A 70 -2.51 10.63 0.76
N VAL A 71 -2.79 10.46 -0.52
CA VAL A 71 -1.86 10.77 -1.61
C VAL A 71 -2.10 12.18 -2.12
N GLY A 72 -1.11 13.07 -1.97
CA GLY A 72 -1.16 14.42 -2.56
C GLY A 72 -2.23 15.37 -2.01
N LYS A 73 -2.82 15.09 -0.83
CA LYS A 73 -3.87 15.94 -0.22
C LYS A 73 -3.32 17.19 0.49
N ASN A 74 -2.21 17.04 1.23
CA ASN A 74 -1.71 18.08 2.13
C ASN A 74 -0.41 18.76 1.66
N SER A 75 0.35 18.11 0.79
CA SER A 75 1.62 18.63 0.26
C SER A 75 1.87 18.06 -1.13
N SER A 76 2.26 18.92 -2.07
CA SER A 76 2.67 18.47 -3.39
C SER A 76 3.91 17.56 -3.26
N ASN A 77 3.93 16.47 -4.02
CA ASN A 77 4.99 15.45 -4.03
C ASN A 77 5.08 14.53 -2.80
N LYS A 78 4.15 14.60 -1.84
CA LYS A 78 4.21 13.76 -0.63
C LYS A 78 2.97 12.92 -0.40
N ILE A 79 3.15 11.86 0.37
CA ILE A 79 2.09 10.95 0.81
C ILE A 79 2.09 10.96 2.33
N GLU A 80 0.94 11.26 2.91
CA GLU A 80 0.73 11.13 4.35
C GLU A 80 0.24 9.72 4.65
N LEU A 81 0.77 9.06 5.67
CA LEU A 81 0.29 7.78 6.15
C LEU A 81 -0.28 7.92 7.56
N ASP A 82 -1.54 7.54 7.77
CA ASP A 82 -2.14 7.39 9.10
C ASP A 82 -2.03 5.93 9.55
N GLY A 83 -1.37 5.71 10.68
CA GLY A 83 -1.15 4.41 11.28
C GLY A 83 -1.87 4.26 12.62
N ILE A 84 -2.38 3.06 12.90
CA ILE A 84 -2.83 2.64 14.23
C ILE A 84 -2.06 1.37 14.59
N VAL A 85 -1.43 1.38 15.75
CA VAL A 85 -0.58 0.29 16.24
C VAL A 85 -0.99 -0.09 17.65
N SER A 86 -1.28 -1.36 17.88
CA SER A 86 -1.40 -1.93 19.22
C SER A 86 -0.03 -2.40 19.67
N ALA A 87 0.41 -2.00 20.87
CA ALA A 87 1.72 -2.35 21.39
C ALA A 87 1.66 -2.74 22.86
N GLY A 88 2.32 -3.83 23.22
CA GLY A 88 2.50 -4.28 24.59
C GLY A 88 3.96 -4.09 25.02
N PHE A 89 4.17 -3.42 26.14
CA PHE A 89 5.46 -3.05 26.68
C PHE A 89 5.73 -3.82 27.96
N SER A 90 6.97 -4.25 28.16
CA SER A 90 7.47 -4.79 29.42
C SER A 90 8.77 -4.09 29.77
N TYR A 91 8.80 -3.39 30.91
CA TYR A 91 9.95 -2.62 31.39
C TYR A 91 10.09 -2.78 32.91
N ASN A 92 11.27 -3.22 33.38
CA ASN A 92 11.55 -3.44 34.80
C ASN A 92 10.47 -4.24 35.57
N GLY A 93 9.84 -5.23 34.91
CA GLY A 93 8.80 -6.07 35.49
C GLY A 93 7.38 -5.46 35.48
N ALA A 94 7.22 -4.21 35.04
CA ALA A 94 5.92 -3.62 34.76
C ALA A 94 5.52 -3.93 33.31
N GLU A 95 4.25 -4.29 33.10
CA GLU A 95 3.68 -4.50 31.77
C GLU A 95 2.54 -3.52 31.51
N PHE A 96 2.46 -3.01 30.28
CA PHE A 96 1.36 -2.17 29.86
C PHE A 96 1.09 -2.29 28.37
N ASP A 97 -0.18 -2.22 28.00
CA ASP A 97 -0.60 -2.13 26.61
C ASP A 97 -0.89 -0.68 26.24
N SER A 98 -0.68 -0.35 24.97
CA SER A 98 -1.00 0.96 24.43
C SER A 98 -1.47 0.88 22.98
N ARG A 99 -2.41 1.77 22.66
CA ARG A 99 -2.84 2.05 21.29
C ARG A 99 -2.15 3.33 20.83
N ILE A 100 -1.31 3.21 19.82
CA ILE A 100 -0.51 4.30 19.28
C ILE A 100 -1.11 4.74 17.95
N ASN A 101 -1.42 6.03 17.82
CA ASN A 101 -1.80 6.64 16.56
C ASN A 101 -0.59 7.37 15.99
N LEU A 102 -0.32 7.18 14.70
CA LEU A 102 0.83 7.73 14.00
C LEU A 102 0.35 8.51 12.79
N VAL A 103 0.99 9.65 12.50
CA VAL A 103 0.95 10.24 11.16
C VAL A 103 2.35 10.50 10.66
N LEU A 104 2.59 9.98 9.47
CA LEU A 104 3.88 9.92 8.82
C LEU A 104 3.81 10.66 7.49
N ASP A 105 4.94 11.22 7.09
CA ASP A 105 5.17 11.83 5.79
C ASP A 105 6.21 10.98 5.06
N VAL A 106 5.91 10.58 3.83
CA VAL A 106 6.79 9.77 2.99
C VAL A 106 6.82 10.30 1.57
N GLU A 107 7.89 9.96 0.86
CA GLU A 107 8.09 10.33 -0.54
C GLU A 107 8.15 9.06 -1.41
N PRO A 108 7.33 8.97 -2.46
CA PRO A 108 7.39 7.83 -3.37
C PRO A 108 8.63 7.93 -4.28
N GLU A 109 9.34 6.82 -4.42
CA GLU A 109 10.51 6.70 -5.28
C GLU A 109 10.35 5.50 -6.22
N TYR A 110 10.73 5.69 -7.49
CA TYR A 110 10.71 4.62 -8.47
C TYR A 110 12.07 3.93 -8.57
N ASP A 111 12.08 2.62 -8.39
CA ASP A 111 13.22 1.75 -8.63
C ASP A 111 13.06 1.09 -10.01
N ALA A 112 13.93 1.49 -10.95
CA ALA A 112 13.91 0.98 -12.33
C ALA A 112 14.42 -0.46 -12.44
N GLU A 113 15.37 -0.88 -11.59
CA GLU A 113 15.91 -2.24 -11.61
C GLU A 113 14.83 -3.27 -11.25
N GLN A 114 13.97 -2.91 -10.31
CA GLN A 114 12.87 -3.74 -9.83
C GLN A 114 11.55 -3.45 -10.53
N GLY A 115 11.44 -2.28 -11.18
CA GLY A 115 10.18 -1.82 -11.77
C GLY A 115 9.13 -1.54 -10.69
N ALA A 116 9.55 -0.95 -9.57
CA ALA A 116 8.74 -0.89 -8.36
C ALA A 116 8.72 0.52 -7.76
N VAL A 117 7.62 0.85 -7.08
CA VAL A 117 7.48 2.11 -6.33
C VAL A 117 7.61 1.82 -4.84
N TYR A 118 8.55 2.49 -4.19
CA TYR A 118 8.80 2.42 -2.77
C TYR A 118 8.33 3.71 -2.07
N LEU A 119 7.97 3.60 -0.80
CA LEU A 119 7.80 4.76 0.07
C LEU A 119 9.07 4.96 0.88
N LYS A 120 9.75 6.08 0.63
CA LYS A 120 11.04 6.43 1.22
C LYS A 120 10.92 7.71 2.05
N ASN A 121 12.04 8.13 2.64
CA ASN A 121 12.16 9.39 3.38
C ASN A 121 11.09 9.57 4.46
N LEU A 122 10.79 8.49 5.19
CA LEU A 122 9.81 8.54 6.27
C LEU A 122 10.18 9.59 7.31
N ARG A 123 9.21 10.44 7.64
CA ARG A 123 9.28 11.40 8.74
C ARG A 123 8.01 11.29 9.57
N MET A 124 8.16 11.19 10.88
CA MET A 124 7.00 11.23 11.76
C MET A 124 6.53 12.67 11.95
N LEU A 125 5.28 12.96 11.58
CA LEU A 125 4.67 14.27 11.73
C LEU A 125 4.03 14.43 13.11
N ARG A 126 3.27 13.42 13.54
CA ARG A 126 2.62 13.40 14.86
C ARG A 126 2.46 11.97 15.35
N TRP A 127 2.35 11.83 16.66
CA TRP A 127 1.95 10.58 17.29
C TRP A 127 1.16 10.86 18.57
N SER A 128 0.36 9.90 18.99
CA SER A 128 -0.29 9.89 20.29
C SER A 128 -0.38 8.46 20.81
N SER A 129 -0.56 8.31 22.12
CA SER A 129 -0.72 7.01 22.77
C SER A 129 -1.87 7.03 23.77
N GLU A 130 -2.58 5.92 23.85
CA GLU A 130 -3.58 5.63 24.85
C GLU A 130 -3.20 4.35 25.62
N PRO A 131 -3.11 4.38 26.96
CA PRO A 131 -3.36 5.53 27.82
C PRO A 131 -2.21 6.54 27.83
N GLN A 132 -2.55 7.83 27.98
CA GLN A 132 -1.60 8.94 27.84
C GLN A 132 -0.51 8.97 28.92
N GLN A 133 -0.75 8.34 30.07
CA GLN A 133 0.22 8.27 31.17
C GLN A 133 1.53 7.55 30.81
N TYR A 134 1.57 6.84 29.67
CA TYR A 134 2.78 6.19 29.17
C TYR A 134 3.46 6.94 28.02
N ALA A 135 3.00 8.14 27.68
CA ALA A 135 3.56 8.93 26.59
C ALA A 135 5.05 9.26 26.81
N ASP A 136 5.47 9.56 28.04
CA ASP A 136 6.86 9.92 28.33
C ASP A 136 7.82 8.76 28.07
N GLN A 137 7.43 7.54 28.47
CA GLN A 137 8.21 6.31 28.23
C GLN A 137 8.30 6.02 26.74
N LEU A 138 7.22 6.23 26.00
CA LEU A 138 7.22 6.08 24.54
C LEU A 138 8.12 7.10 23.88
N GLN A 139 8.16 8.34 24.36
CA GLN A 139 8.98 9.40 23.79
C GLN A 139 10.47 9.06 23.79
N LEU A 140 10.95 8.35 24.82
CA LEU A 140 12.34 7.89 24.94
C LEU A 140 12.75 6.89 23.85
N ILE A 141 11.79 6.11 23.34
CA ILE A 141 12.05 5.05 22.36
C ILE A 141 11.69 5.45 20.92
N MET A 142 11.04 6.61 20.73
CA MET A 142 10.62 7.09 19.39
C MET A 142 11.75 7.14 18.36
N PRO A 143 12.99 7.60 18.67
CA PRO A 143 14.06 7.62 17.67
C PRO A 143 14.37 6.23 17.10
N MET A 144 14.32 5.21 17.95
CA MET A 144 14.53 3.82 17.55
C MET A 144 13.34 3.30 16.73
N LEU A 145 12.11 3.57 17.17
CA LEU A 145 10.90 3.19 16.43
C LEU A 145 10.89 3.81 15.03
N ASN A 146 11.29 5.07 14.89
CA ASN A 146 11.43 5.73 13.59
C ASN A 146 12.39 4.96 12.66
N GLY A 147 13.55 4.54 13.17
CA GLY A 147 14.51 3.75 12.40
C GLY A 147 13.95 2.41 11.94
N THR A 148 13.23 1.70 12.83
CA THR A 148 12.57 0.43 12.49
C THR A 148 11.49 0.63 11.43
N VAL A 149 10.58 1.58 11.59
CA VAL A 149 9.50 1.84 10.62
C VAL A 149 10.08 2.28 9.27
N GLN A 150 11.09 3.14 9.26
CA GLN A 150 11.77 3.54 8.04
C GLN A 150 12.41 2.33 7.33
N SER A 151 13.10 1.48 8.07
CA SER A 151 13.70 0.25 7.52
C SER A 151 12.65 -0.68 6.93
N LEU A 152 11.48 -0.79 7.56
CA LEU A 152 10.38 -1.63 7.08
C LEU A 152 9.77 -1.09 5.78
N LEU A 153 9.38 0.18 5.73
CA LEU A 153 8.81 0.77 4.51
C LEU A 153 9.81 0.75 3.35
N ASN A 154 11.10 0.93 3.64
CA ASN A 154 12.14 0.93 2.62
C ASN A 154 12.35 -0.45 1.96
N ARG A 155 11.96 -1.56 2.62
CA ARG A 155 12.13 -2.94 2.11
C ARG A 155 11.02 -3.38 1.16
N PHE A 156 9.86 -2.76 1.22
CA PHE A 156 8.65 -3.29 0.62
C PHE A 156 8.03 -2.30 -0.36
N PRO A 157 7.98 -2.63 -1.67
CA PRO A 157 7.41 -1.72 -2.65
C PRO A 157 5.89 -1.69 -2.53
N VAL A 158 5.29 -0.49 -2.50
CA VAL A 158 3.82 -0.34 -2.50
C VAL A 158 3.19 -0.67 -3.85
N TYR A 159 4.00 -0.76 -4.89
CA TYR A 159 3.58 -1.23 -6.20
C TYR A 159 4.76 -1.85 -6.96
N THR A 160 4.50 -2.91 -7.73
CA THR A 160 5.49 -3.51 -8.65
C THR A 160 4.82 -3.69 -10.00
N LEU A 161 5.46 -3.19 -11.05
CA LEU A 161 5.00 -3.35 -12.44
C LEU A 161 4.94 -4.83 -12.78
N ASN A 162 3.82 -5.25 -13.37
CA ASN A 162 3.61 -6.63 -13.77
C ASN A 162 4.40 -6.94 -15.04
N SER A 163 5.49 -7.70 -14.91
CA SER A 163 6.30 -8.10 -16.08
C SER A 163 5.59 -9.06 -17.04
N ALA A 164 4.48 -9.70 -16.64
CA ALA A 164 3.66 -10.49 -17.55
C ALA A 164 2.72 -9.63 -18.42
N ASP A 165 2.53 -8.36 -18.06
CA ASP A 165 1.82 -7.37 -18.89
C ASP A 165 2.84 -6.72 -19.83
N PRO A 166 2.73 -6.89 -21.16
CA PRO A 166 3.70 -6.35 -22.12
C PRO A 166 3.87 -4.83 -22.02
N THR A 167 2.79 -4.12 -21.68
CA THR A 167 2.81 -2.66 -21.52
C THR A 167 3.65 -2.30 -20.31
N GLN A 168 3.36 -2.91 -19.16
CA GLN A 168 4.09 -2.61 -17.93
C GLN A 168 5.54 -3.10 -17.97
N HIS A 169 5.81 -4.19 -18.69
CA HIS A 169 7.16 -4.68 -18.92
C HIS A 169 8.02 -3.66 -19.68
N LEU A 170 7.47 -3.11 -20.78
CA LEU A 170 8.15 -2.08 -21.56
C LEU A 170 8.36 -0.80 -20.73
N MET A 171 7.33 -0.41 -19.97
CA MET A 171 7.37 0.78 -19.13
C MET A 171 8.49 0.78 -18.09
N LYS A 172 8.93 -0.40 -17.63
CA LYS A 172 9.93 -0.55 -16.57
C LYS A 172 11.19 0.32 -16.77
N ASN A 173 11.66 0.42 -18.01
CA ASN A 173 12.88 1.18 -18.33
C ASN A 173 12.58 2.56 -18.94
N MET A 174 11.31 2.94 -19.05
CA MET A 174 10.86 4.15 -19.73
C MET A 174 10.37 5.23 -18.79
N VAL A 175 10.16 4.93 -17.50
CA VAL A 175 9.76 5.92 -16.49
C VAL A 175 10.82 7.00 -16.41
N LYS A 176 10.44 8.24 -16.74
CA LYS A 176 11.30 9.43 -16.65
C LYS A 176 11.03 10.22 -15.39
N LYS A 177 9.79 10.20 -14.92
CA LYS A 177 9.36 11.01 -13.80
C LYS A 177 8.26 10.32 -13.02
N LEU A 178 8.36 10.40 -11.69
CA LEU A 178 7.29 10.08 -10.77
C LEU A 178 6.70 11.40 -10.25
N THR A 179 5.39 11.57 -10.38
CA THR A 179 4.67 12.75 -9.87
C THR A 179 3.56 12.29 -8.92
N VAL A 180 3.45 12.94 -7.76
CA VAL A 180 2.29 12.76 -6.87
C VAL A 180 1.20 13.74 -7.27
N ARG A 181 0.00 13.23 -7.53
CA ARG A 181 -1.22 14.02 -7.75
C ARG A 181 -2.26 13.61 -6.70
N GLU A 182 -3.29 14.41 -6.54
CA GLU A 182 -4.36 14.10 -5.59
C GLU A 182 -4.95 12.70 -5.87
N GLY A 183 -4.84 11.82 -4.87
CA GLY A 183 -5.34 10.45 -4.91
C GLY A 183 -4.52 9.45 -5.75
N LYS A 184 -3.36 9.82 -6.33
CA LYS A 184 -2.56 8.91 -7.15
C LYS A 184 -1.09 9.30 -7.34
N ILE A 185 -0.26 8.28 -7.58
CA ILE A 185 1.10 8.42 -8.11
C ILE A 185 1.03 8.23 -9.63
N VAL A 186 1.72 9.07 -10.38
CA VAL A 186 1.79 9.02 -11.84
C VAL A 186 3.22 8.74 -12.27
N LEU A 187 3.43 7.63 -12.98
CA LEU A 187 4.69 7.31 -13.65
C LEU A 187 4.60 7.80 -15.10
N GLU A 188 5.31 8.88 -15.39
CA GLU A 188 5.38 9.48 -16.72
C GLU A 188 6.50 8.80 -17.50
N THR A 189 6.15 8.23 -18.66
CA THR A 189 7.11 7.60 -19.57
C THR A 189 7.48 8.53 -20.70
N ALA A 190 8.68 8.35 -21.26
CA ALA A 190 8.99 8.99 -22.54
C ALA A 190 8.05 8.43 -23.63
N PRO A 191 7.53 9.26 -24.55
CA PRO A 191 6.90 8.74 -25.76
C PRO A 191 7.93 7.89 -26.51
N ASP A 192 7.51 6.71 -26.97
CA ASP A 192 8.32 5.84 -27.84
C ASP A 192 8.84 6.69 -29.02
N ILE A 193 10.16 6.89 -29.08
CA ILE A 193 10.80 7.29 -30.33
C ILE A 193 10.98 5.98 -31.11
N LEU A 194 9.93 5.57 -31.82
CA LEU A 194 10.01 4.59 -32.90
C LEU A 194 10.21 5.34 -34.23
#